data_AF-A0A6I2TW18-F1
#
_entry.id   AF-A0A6I2TW18-F1
#
_cell.length_a   1.000
_cell.length_b   1.000
_cell.length_c   1.000
_cell.angle_alpha   90.00
_cell.angle_beta   90.00
_cell.angle_gamma   90.00
#
_symmetry.space_group_name_H-M   'P 1'
#
loop_
_entity.id
_entity.type
_entity.pdbx_description
1 polymer ?
#
loop_
_entity_poly.entity_id
_entity_poly.type
_entity_poly.pdbx_seq_one_letter_code
_entity_poly.pdbx_strand_id
1 'polypeptide(L)'
;MKKYIFSVLMAAMSAFTFISCEDVPEPYTLPTQPGAPTTPEVATQGTEASPYTVTDAKTVKTGTGKYIKGYIVGYVPDKALNEAIFGDASSAETAPTNILLAAKADEKEVNNCMPIQLPAGDLRTALNLKDNPGNLKKELIICGNIETYFGATGLKSPVYAKIDGKEIGKKPGDTTPGSDLKGEAKGDGSEANPFNSVAAYNKAKALEADKVTDEIYYIKGKIQSIKYPFDAEHGTATVNIADDANSTTFLVYSVRYFGGEKWKEGDTQLNIGDEIVVSANLTNYLGTTPETKNATLISINGKTSAGGGEVKPNPTPDTPATGDAMNISSIVSGKTSSEDLPENAYGSQVAATESTWYSWKFDNIAYSGARICKANGDFTGTLQLQGNASDAAKQGFLFNSTAFSKDIKSITIVVKGLSKYDTPTVFGVYHGSSAHPTTDAIKGSYTKETGSTLNSFTFTYDFSSVSSKYFTIWNNAVGALYIEKIIITLK
;
A
#
# COMPACT_ATOMS: atom_id res chain seq x y z
N MET A 1 -43.33 12.14 36.73
CA MET A 1 -43.28 12.83 38.04
C MET A 1 -43.75 11.88 39.13
N LYS A 2 -43.04 11.88 40.27
CA LYS A 2 -43.18 11.12 41.54
C LYS A 2 -42.44 9.76 41.58
N LYS A 3 -41.63 9.42 42.59
CA LYS A 3 -41.06 10.09 43.79
C LYS A 3 -39.89 9.22 44.32
N TYR A 4 -38.92 9.86 44.98
CA TYR A 4 -37.68 9.37 45.61
C TYR A 4 -37.88 8.46 46.85
N ILE A 5 -36.82 7.72 47.25
CA ILE A 5 -36.24 7.50 48.61
C ILE A 5 -35.06 6.51 48.45
N PHE A 6 -33.78 6.91 48.53
CA PHE A 6 -32.89 7.05 49.71
C PHE A 6 -32.76 5.78 50.61
N SER A 7 -31.58 5.14 50.63
CA SER A 7 -30.76 5.08 51.86
C SER A 7 -29.38 4.46 51.60
N VAL A 8 -28.37 5.24 51.97
CA VAL A 8 -26.95 4.91 52.12
C VAL A 8 -26.77 4.11 53.41
N LEU A 9 -25.87 3.12 53.43
CA LEU A 9 -25.12 2.78 54.65
C LEU A 9 -23.72 2.26 54.30
N MET A 10 -22.75 2.79 55.04
CA MET A 10 -21.30 2.74 54.88
C MET A 10 -20.66 1.49 55.51
N ALA A 11 -19.58 1.02 54.88
CA ALA A 11 -18.29 0.58 55.44
C ALA A 11 -18.21 -0.33 56.70
N ALA A 12 -17.49 -1.45 56.60
CA ALA A 12 -16.14 -1.61 57.17
C ALA A 12 -15.54 -3.04 56.98
N MET A 13 -14.21 -3.04 56.87
CA MET A 13 -13.22 -4.11 56.70
C MET A 13 -13.39 -5.40 57.53
N SER A 14 -12.94 -6.52 56.96
CA SER A 14 -12.09 -7.49 57.68
C SER A 14 -11.34 -8.39 56.69
N ALA A 15 -10.02 -8.24 56.64
CA ALA A 15 -9.11 -9.21 56.01
C ALA A 15 -8.93 -10.43 56.95
N PHE A 16 -9.04 -11.63 56.40
CA PHE A 16 -8.48 -12.85 56.98
C PHE A 16 -7.85 -13.69 55.86
N THR A 17 -6.52 -13.80 55.94
CA THR A 17 -5.69 -14.83 55.32
C THR A 17 -5.66 -16.08 56.21
N PHE A 18 -5.67 -17.29 55.64
CA PHE A 18 -4.88 -18.50 55.98
C PHE A 18 -5.30 -19.62 54.98
N ILE A 19 -4.50 -19.98 53.97
CA ILE A 19 -3.52 -21.10 53.88
C ILE A 19 -4.11 -22.48 54.27
N SER A 20 -4.40 -23.37 53.30
CA SER A 20 -3.49 -24.47 52.87
C SER A 20 -4.15 -25.46 51.89
N CYS A 21 -3.39 -25.84 50.87
CA CYS A 21 -3.34 -27.07 50.06
C CYS A 21 -4.50 -28.09 50.08
N GLU A 22 -5.07 -28.32 48.88
CA GLU A 22 -5.11 -29.66 48.28
C GLU A 22 -4.55 -29.61 46.85
N ASP A 23 -3.29 -30.01 46.75
CA ASP A 23 -2.75 -31.01 45.82
C ASP A 23 -3.60 -31.35 44.58
N VAL A 24 -3.40 -30.60 43.49
CA VAL A 24 -3.78 -31.04 42.14
C VAL A 24 -2.50 -31.38 41.38
N PRO A 25 -2.26 -32.66 41.03
CA PRO A 25 -1.11 -33.05 40.23
C PRO A 25 -1.17 -32.38 38.85
N GLU A 26 -0.10 -31.68 38.49
CA GLU A 26 0.06 -31.15 37.14
C GLU A 26 0.08 -32.30 36.12
N PRO A 27 -0.74 -32.28 35.06
CA PRO A 27 -0.70 -33.31 34.04
C PRO A 27 0.57 -33.17 33.20
N TYR A 28 1.43 -34.19 33.29
CA TYR A 28 2.47 -34.65 32.36
C TYR A 28 3.23 -33.61 31.52
N THR A 29 4.54 -33.58 31.78
CA THR A 29 5.58 -32.85 31.05
C THR A 29 5.62 -33.20 29.55
N LEU A 30 5.23 -32.23 28.72
CA LEU A 30 5.66 -32.17 27.31
C LEU A 30 7.16 -31.82 27.26
N PRO A 31 7.96 -32.44 26.36
CA PRO A 31 9.38 -32.17 26.28
C PRO A 31 9.63 -30.70 25.92
N THR A 32 10.42 -30.04 26.77
CA THR A 32 10.87 -28.64 26.67
C THR A 32 11.39 -28.30 25.29
N GLN A 33 10.66 -27.44 24.59
CA GLN A 33 11.23 -26.55 23.58
C GLN A 33 12.19 -25.59 24.30
N PRO A 34 13.42 -25.33 23.81
CA PRO A 34 14.30 -24.35 24.41
C PRO A 34 13.60 -22.99 24.44
N GLY A 35 13.45 -22.42 25.64
CA GLY A 35 12.87 -21.10 25.83
C GLY A 35 13.69 -20.04 25.10
N ALA A 36 12.99 -19.02 24.60
CA ALA A 36 13.62 -17.80 24.10
C ALA A 36 14.55 -17.21 25.17
N PRO A 37 15.67 -16.58 24.79
CA PRO A 37 16.61 -15.99 25.75
C PRO A 37 15.87 -14.98 26.63
N THR A 38 15.87 -15.23 27.94
CA THR A 38 15.29 -14.33 28.93
C THR A 38 16.16 -13.08 29.03
N THR A 39 15.56 -11.91 28.83
CA THR A 39 16.20 -10.62 29.09
C THR A 39 16.55 -10.53 30.59
N PRO A 40 17.78 -10.16 30.96
CA PRO A 40 18.15 -9.97 32.37
C PRO A 40 17.24 -8.95 33.07
N GLU A 41 16.83 -9.26 34.30
CA GLU A 41 15.97 -8.37 35.11
C GLU A 41 16.78 -7.15 35.58
N VAL A 42 16.31 -5.95 35.23
CA VAL A 42 16.90 -4.66 35.59
C VAL A 42 15.84 -3.77 36.26
N ALA A 43 16.26 -2.83 37.10
CA ALA A 43 15.34 -2.03 37.94
C ALA A 43 14.50 -1.00 37.15
N THR A 44 14.94 -0.65 35.95
CA THR A 44 14.26 0.27 35.04
C THR A 44 13.72 -0.49 33.83
N GLN A 45 12.76 0.07 33.07
CA GLN A 45 12.04 -0.67 32.02
C GLN A 45 12.42 -0.25 30.58
N GLY A 46 13.26 0.77 30.42
CA GLY A 46 13.65 1.31 29.12
C GLY A 46 12.51 2.03 28.41
N THR A 47 11.52 2.54 29.16
CA THR A 47 10.39 3.35 28.67
C THR A 47 10.67 4.84 28.93
N GLU A 48 9.90 5.76 28.34
CA GLU A 48 10.12 7.20 28.62
C GLU A 48 9.90 7.53 30.11
N ALA A 49 8.90 6.92 30.73
CA ALA A 49 8.60 7.08 32.15
C ALA A 49 9.61 6.39 33.08
N SER A 50 10.32 5.37 32.58
CA SER A 50 11.33 4.60 33.31
C SER A 50 12.50 4.25 32.39
N PRO A 51 13.33 5.25 32.01
CA PRO A 51 14.42 5.03 31.07
C PRO A 51 15.49 4.15 31.71
N TYR A 52 16.12 3.30 30.91
CA TYR A 52 17.29 2.55 31.35
C TYR A 52 18.41 3.52 31.75
N THR A 53 19.08 3.25 32.86
CA THR A 53 20.38 3.86 33.09
C THR A 53 21.40 3.28 32.10
N VAL A 54 22.56 3.94 31.96
CA VAL A 54 23.68 3.38 31.18
C VAL A 54 24.05 1.98 31.68
N THR A 55 24.00 1.73 32.99
CA THR A 55 24.25 0.41 33.58
C THR A 55 23.20 -0.61 33.17
N ASP A 56 21.92 -0.26 33.24
CA ASP A 56 20.82 -1.16 32.85
C ASP A 56 20.93 -1.53 31.37
N ALA A 57 21.20 -0.54 30.51
CA ALA A 57 21.38 -0.73 29.06
C ALA A 57 22.51 -1.73 28.75
N LYS A 58 23.62 -1.65 29.48
CA LYS A 58 24.75 -2.58 29.34
C LYS A 58 24.45 -3.98 29.88
N THR A 59 23.56 -4.10 30.86
CA THR A 59 23.09 -5.38 31.39
C THR A 59 22.16 -6.08 30.39
N VAL A 60 21.19 -5.36 29.80
CA VAL A 60 20.26 -5.93 28.82
C VAL A 60 20.91 -6.23 27.47
N LYS A 61 22.00 -5.52 27.12
CA LYS A 61 22.84 -5.66 25.91
C LYS A 61 22.17 -5.39 24.56
N THR A 62 20.88 -5.66 24.42
CA THR A 62 20.09 -5.44 23.20
C THR A 62 18.71 -4.88 23.54
N GLY A 63 18.05 -4.24 22.57
CA GLY A 63 16.68 -3.78 22.73
C GLY A 63 16.29 -2.69 21.74
N THR A 64 15.12 -2.81 21.13
CA THR A 64 14.60 -1.86 20.13
C THR A 64 13.80 -0.74 20.80
N GLY A 65 13.97 0.50 20.36
CA GLY A 65 13.16 1.64 20.80
C GLY A 65 13.21 1.89 22.31
N LYS A 66 14.37 1.69 22.93
CA LYS A 66 14.56 1.83 24.38
C LYS A 66 15.06 3.22 24.72
N TYR A 67 14.49 3.80 25.78
CA TYR A 67 14.91 5.07 26.34
C TYR A 67 16.07 4.86 27.30
N ILE A 68 17.16 5.58 27.10
CA ILE A 68 18.35 5.58 27.95
C ILE A 68 18.51 6.97 28.56
N LYS A 69 18.82 7.02 29.86
CA LYS A 69 19.18 8.24 30.59
C LYS A 69 20.63 8.21 31.03
N GLY A 70 21.35 9.29 30.77
CA GLY A 70 22.74 9.48 31.23
C GLY A 70 23.23 10.90 31.01
N TYR A 71 24.46 11.17 31.40
CA TYR A 71 25.13 12.45 31.17
C TYR A 71 26.06 12.37 29.96
N ILE A 72 26.09 13.42 29.13
CA ILE A 72 27.03 13.52 28.01
C ILE A 72 28.43 13.80 28.56
N VAL A 73 29.35 12.85 28.44
CA VAL A 73 30.69 12.95 29.05
C VAL A 73 31.83 13.10 28.05
N GLY A 74 31.58 12.82 26.78
CA GLY A 74 32.62 12.84 25.76
C GLY A 74 32.14 12.40 24.38
N TYR A 75 33.08 12.06 23.52
CA TYR A 75 32.89 11.54 22.17
C TYR A 75 34.07 10.66 21.76
N VAL A 76 33.93 9.95 20.65
CA VAL A 76 34.98 9.15 20.01
C VAL A 76 35.44 9.87 18.73
N PRO A 77 36.73 10.24 18.58
CA PRO A 77 37.22 11.06 17.47
C PRO A 77 37.20 10.35 16.10
N ASP A 78 37.39 9.03 16.07
CA ASP A 78 37.38 8.21 14.86
C ASP A 78 36.53 6.94 15.06
N LYS A 79 37.18 5.79 15.26
CA LYS A 79 36.51 4.47 15.16
C LYS A 79 36.73 3.56 16.36
N ALA A 80 37.66 3.88 17.26
CA ALA A 80 37.99 3.02 18.38
C ALA A 80 37.53 3.65 19.69
N LEU A 81 36.71 2.92 20.46
CA LEU A 81 36.15 3.46 21.69
C LEU A 81 37.22 3.87 22.72
N ASN A 82 38.37 3.21 22.72
CA ASN A 82 39.52 3.56 23.58
C ASN A 82 40.21 4.88 23.19
N GLU A 83 39.84 5.51 22.07
CA GLU A 83 40.26 6.85 21.68
C GLU A 83 39.32 7.93 22.23
N ALA A 84 38.34 7.56 23.05
CA ALA A 84 37.37 8.48 23.64
C ALA A 84 38.03 9.68 24.32
N ILE A 85 37.50 10.87 24.03
CA ILE A 85 37.90 12.13 24.65
C ILE A 85 36.80 12.54 25.62
N PHE A 86 37.17 12.74 26.89
CA PHE A 86 36.26 13.06 27.98
C PHE A 86 36.47 14.48 28.48
N GLY A 87 35.38 15.17 28.81
CA GLY A 87 35.46 16.46 29.51
C GLY A 87 35.97 17.64 28.67
N ASP A 88 36.29 17.43 27.39
CA ASP A 88 36.70 18.47 26.45
C ASP A 88 35.84 18.42 25.18
N ALA A 89 34.88 19.33 25.04
CA ALA A 89 34.08 19.45 23.83
C ALA A 89 34.73 20.32 22.75
N SER A 90 35.73 21.14 23.11
CA SER A 90 36.34 22.10 22.19
C SER A 90 37.19 21.43 21.11
N SER A 91 37.69 20.22 21.40
CA SER A 91 38.48 19.41 20.47
C SER A 91 37.63 18.50 19.56
N ALA A 92 36.30 18.60 19.57
CA ALA A 92 35.40 17.66 18.89
C ALA A 92 35.27 17.86 17.36
N GLU A 93 36.14 18.66 16.73
CA GLU A 93 36.02 19.12 15.33
C GLU A 93 35.77 18.00 14.31
N THR A 94 36.26 16.80 14.56
CA THR A 94 36.16 15.65 13.63
C THR A 94 35.03 14.67 13.97
N ALA A 95 34.33 14.84 15.09
CA ALA A 95 33.42 13.84 15.65
C ALA A 95 31.98 14.33 15.88
N PRO A 96 31.30 14.91 14.87
CA PRO A 96 29.90 15.29 15.03
C PRO A 96 28.97 14.06 15.09
N THR A 97 29.46 12.86 14.82
CA THR A 97 28.64 11.67 14.53
C THR A 97 28.32 10.82 15.75
N ASN A 98 28.86 11.16 16.93
CA ASN A 98 28.62 10.39 18.15
C ASN A 98 28.82 11.22 19.42
N ILE A 99 28.30 10.69 20.54
CA ILE A 99 28.54 11.15 21.91
C ILE A 99 28.65 9.94 22.84
N LEU A 100 29.21 10.15 24.03
CA LEU A 100 29.29 9.15 25.09
C LEU A 100 28.37 9.53 26.25
N LEU A 101 27.54 8.58 26.68
CA LEU A 101 26.71 8.71 27.88
C LEU A 101 27.28 7.91 29.03
N ALA A 102 27.22 8.47 30.24
CA ALA A 102 27.58 7.78 31.48
C ALA A 102 26.57 8.06 32.60
N ALA A 103 26.65 7.29 33.69
CA ALA A 103 25.80 7.50 34.87
C ALA A 103 26.14 8.78 35.65
N LYS A 104 27.36 9.31 35.50
CA LYS A 104 27.85 10.52 36.20
C LYS A 104 28.39 11.53 35.19
N ALA A 105 28.20 12.81 35.46
CA ALA A 105 28.58 13.91 34.56
C ALA A 105 30.10 14.11 34.39
N ASP A 106 30.90 13.57 35.31
CA ASP A 106 32.37 13.64 35.32
C ASP A 106 33.04 12.29 35.09
N GLU A 107 32.30 11.28 34.61
CA GLU A 107 32.85 9.97 34.26
C GLU A 107 33.91 10.08 33.17
N LYS A 108 35.03 9.35 33.36
CA LYS A 108 36.16 9.27 32.43
C LYS A 108 36.57 7.83 32.14
N GLU A 109 35.99 6.87 32.83
CA GLU A 109 36.22 5.45 32.58
C GLU A 109 35.38 5.01 31.38
N VAL A 110 36.05 4.76 30.26
CA VAL A 110 35.42 4.39 28.99
C VAL A 110 34.51 3.17 29.10
N ASN A 111 34.86 2.21 29.96
CA ASN A 111 34.06 1.03 30.21
C ASN A 111 32.77 1.32 30.97
N ASN A 112 32.62 2.48 31.62
CA ASN A 112 31.37 2.89 32.25
C ASN A 112 30.48 3.71 31.30
N CYS A 113 30.95 3.96 30.09
CA CYS A 113 30.26 4.76 29.10
C CYS A 113 29.52 3.89 28.08
N MET A 114 28.52 4.49 27.44
CA MET A 114 27.76 3.93 26.34
C MET A 114 27.91 4.85 25.12
N PRO A 115 28.50 4.37 24.00
CA PRO A 115 28.59 5.16 22.78
C PRO A 115 27.23 5.27 22.10
N ILE A 116 26.90 6.48 21.68
CA ILE A 116 25.63 6.82 21.06
C ILE A 116 25.91 7.35 19.66
N GLN A 117 25.34 6.71 18.64
CA GLN A 117 25.39 7.19 17.27
C GLN A 117 24.49 8.42 17.12
N LEU A 118 24.96 9.43 16.39
CA LEU A 118 24.16 10.57 15.94
C LEU A 118 24.07 10.52 14.40
N PRO A 119 23.00 9.94 13.81
CA PRO A 119 22.75 9.98 12.36
C PRO A 119 22.58 11.42 11.86
N ALA A 120 22.76 11.66 10.56
CA ALA A 120 22.53 12.99 10.00
C ALA A 120 21.06 13.40 10.20
N GLY A 121 20.82 14.63 10.67
CA GLY A 121 19.49 15.15 10.99
C GLY A 121 19.46 15.92 12.31
N ASP A 122 18.26 16.18 12.82
CA ASP A 122 18.01 17.09 13.95
C ASP A 122 18.72 16.68 15.24
N LEU A 123 18.76 15.37 15.55
CA LEU A 123 19.46 14.86 16.74
C LEU A 123 20.96 15.18 16.65
N ARG A 124 21.61 14.95 15.50
CA ARG A 124 23.02 15.30 15.33
C ARG A 124 23.22 16.80 15.45
N THR A 125 22.43 17.59 14.72
CA THR A 125 22.54 19.06 14.72
C THR A 125 22.43 19.63 16.13
N ALA A 126 21.54 19.08 16.97
CA ALA A 126 21.29 19.60 18.31
C ALA A 126 22.20 19.02 19.41
N LEU A 127 22.69 17.78 19.26
CA LEU A 127 23.38 17.08 20.35
C LEU A 127 24.90 17.03 20.21
N ASN A 128 25.44 17.13 18.99
CA ASN A 128 26.87 16.93 18.77
C ASN A 128 27.73 17.97 19.52
N LEU A 129 28.85 17.53 20.10
CA LEU A 129 29.71 18.39 20.93
C LEU A 129 30.54 19.40 20.15
N LYS A 130 30.79 19.16 18.86
CA LYS A 130 31.51 20.08 17.97
C LYS A 130 30.77 21.40 17.82
N ASP A 131 29.50 21.33 17.45
CA ASP A 131 28.67 22.50 17.19
C ASP A 131 27.94 22.97 18.46
N ASN A 132 27.76 22.08 19.45
CA ASN A 132 27.07 22.36 20.71
C ASN A 132 27.93 22.00 21.93
N PRO A 133 29.10 22.64 22.14
CA PRO A 133 30.02 22.28 23.23
C PRO A 133 29.39 22.45 24.62
N GLY A 134 28.40 23.32 24.75
CA GLY A 134 27.63 23.50 25.98
C GLY A 134 26.78 22.30 26.39
N ASN A 135 26.64 21.26 25.55
CA ASN A 135 25.91 20.04 25.91
C ASN A 135 26.72 19.09 26.80
N LEU A 136 28.03 19.30 26.92
CA LEU A 136 28.87 18.52 27.80
C LEU A 136 28.37 18.61 29.25
N LYS A 137 28.38 17.47 29.95
CA LYS A 137 27.88 17.28 31.33
C LYS A 137 26.38 17.44 31.52
N LYS A 138 25.59 17.67 30.47
CA LYS A 138 24.12 17.71 30.57
C LYS A 138 23.53 16.31 30.64
N GLU A 139 22.43 16.18 31.39
CA GLU A 139 21.62 14.98 31.39
C GLU A 139 20.82 14.89 30.08
N LEU A 140 20.87 13.72 29.44
CA LEU A 140 20.20 13.39 28.20
C LEU A 140 19.33 12.16 28.43
N ILE A 141 18.07 12.26 27.99
CA ILE A 141 17.25 11.09 27.70
C ILE A 141 17.27 10.89 26.19
N ILE A 142 17.57 9.71 25.69
CA ILE A 142 17.61 9.41 24.26
C ILE A 142 16.95 8.06 23.97
N CYS A 143 16.23 7.95 22.87
CA CYS A 143 15.57 6.72 22.47
C CYS A 143 16.09 6.20 21.13
N GLY A 144 16.45 4.91 21.09
CA GLY A 144 16.97 4.22 19.92
C GLY A 144 17.10 2.71 20.15
N ASN A 145 17.95 2.05 19.36
CA ASN A 145 18.20 0.62 19.47
C ASN A 145 19.50 0.37 20.25
N ILE A 146 19.43 -0.43 21.31
CA ILE A 146 20.58 -0.94 22.03
C ILE A 146 21.20 -2.04 21.17
N GLU A 147 22.41 -1.82 20.69
CA GLU A 147 23.17 -2.75 19.86
C GLU A 147 24.67 -2.43 19.94
N THR A 148 25.50 -3.24 19.29
CA THR A 148 26.95 -3.00 19.29
C THR A 148 27.32 -1.74 18.51
N TYR A 149 28.04 -0.81 19.15
CA TYR A 149 28.63 0.37 18.54
C TYR A 149 30.03 0.62 19.10
N PHE A 150 31.00 0.88 18.22
CA PHE A 150 32.44 0.90 18.54
C PHE A 150 32.94 -0.32 19.35
N GLY A 151 32.37 -1.49 19.09
CA GLY A 151 32.76 -2.75 19.75
C GLY A 151 32.22 -2.93 21.18
N ALA A 152 31.41 -2.00 21.69
CA ALA A 152 30.76 -2.09 23.00
C ALA A 152 29.23 -2.00 22.86
N THR A 153 28.49 -2.29 23.95
CA THR A 153 27.06 -2.00 24.02
C THR A 153 26.83 -0.49 23.88
N GLY A 154 26.18 -0.08 22.81
CA GLY A 154 25.89 1.31 22.46
C GLY A 154 24.45 1.50 22.03
N LEU A 155 24.14 2.70 21.55
CA LEU A 155 22.84 3.05 21.00
C LEU A 155 22.99 3.48 19.54
N LYS A 156 22.18 2.90 18.65
CA LYS A 156 22.13 3.26 17.23
C LYS A 156 20.71 3.57 16.79
N SER A 157 20.62 4.22 15.64
CA SER A 157 19.34 4.67 15.06
C SER A 157 18.45 5.44 16.05
N PRO A 158 18.97 6.43 16.82
CA PRO A 158 18.11 7.17 17.72
C PRO A 158 17.12 8.04 16.96
N VAL A 159 15.91 8.14 17.51
CA VAL A 159 14.77 8.85 16.89
C VAL A 159 14.27 10.03 17.72
N TYR A 160 14.57 10.03 19.02
CA TYR A 160 14.12 11.02 19.98
C TYR A 160 15.19 11.31 21.02
N ALA A 161 15.27 12.55 21.47
CA ALA A 161 16.06 12.95 22.62
C ALA A 161 15.38 14.07 23.41
N LYS A 162 15.73 14.16 24.69
CA LYS A 162 15.35 15.27 25.58
C LYS A 162 16.57 15.72 26.38
N ILE A 163 16.91 17.00 26.24
CA ILE A 163 18.05 17.66 26.90
C ILE A 163 17.61 19.05 27.38
N ASP A 164 17.92 19.41 28.63
CA ASP A 164 17.46 20.67 29.25
C ASP A 164 15.95 20.93 29.11
N GLY A 165 15.14 19.88 29.19
CA GLY A 165 13.69 19.97 28.98
C GLY A 165 13.25 20.21 27.53
N LYS A 166 14.17 20.42 26.59
CA LYS A 166 13.89 20.51 25.15
C LYS A 166 13.85 19.13 24.52
N GLU A 167 12.75 18.84 23.85
CA GLU A 167 12.55 17.62 23.07
C GLU A 167 13.05 17.81 21.63
N ILE A 168 13.68 16.79 21.07
CA ILE A 168 14.30 16.77 19.74
C ILE A 168 13.92 15.45 19.06
N GLY A 169 13.55 15.51 17.79
CA GLY A 169 13.08 14.34 17.05
C GLY A 169 11.68 13.89 17.48
N LYS A 170 11.35 12.62 17.26
CA LYS A 170 10.00 12.07 17.41
C LYS A 170 9.98 10.90 18.37
N LYS A 171 9.15 10.97 19.41
CA LYS A 171 9.02 9.87 20.38
C LYS A 171 8.59 8.59 19.66
N PRO A 172 9.17 7.44 19.98
CA PRO A 172 8.59 6.17 19.58
C PRO A 172 7.16 6.07 20.11
N GLY A 173 6.20 5.95 19.19
CA GLY A 173 4.77 5.96 19.51
C GLY A 173 4.09 7.33 19.42
N ASP A 174 4.82 8.44 19.24
CA ASP A 174 4.21 9.73 18.85
C ASP A 174 3.69 9.61 17.42
N THR A 175 2.44 9.21 17.33
CA THR A 175 1.67 9.26 16.09
C THR A 175 1.15 10.68 15.93
N THR A 176 2.00 11.57 15.42
CA THR A 176 1.50 12.48 14.40
C THR A 176 1.74 11.79 13.05
N PRO A 177 0.72 11.14 12.44
CA PRO A 177 0.85 10.72 11.06
C PRO A 177 1.15 11.97 10.21
N GLY A 178 2.30 11.98 9.53
CA GLY A 178 2.51 12.88 8.39
C GLY A 178 3.38 14.14 8.54
N SER A 179 4.08 14.44 9.65
CA SER A 179 4.85 15.70 9.69
C SER A 179 6.14 15.73 8.85
N ASP A 180 6.74 14.57 8.53
CA ASP A 180 7.97 14.50 7.71
C ASP A 180 7.80 13.58 6.48
N LEU A 181 6.61 13.01 6.31
CA LEU A 181 6.29 12.24 5.12
C LEU A 181 5.95 13.22 4.02
N LYS A 182 6.58 13.04 2.86
CA LYS A 182 6.19 13.81 1.68
C LYS A 182 4.99 13.10 1.04
N GLY A 183 4.02 13.88 0.56
CA GLY A 183 2.82 13.37 -0.08
C GLY A 183 1.63 13.21 0.88
N GLU A 184 0.44 13.19 0.31
CA GLU A 184 -0.84 13.07 1.03
C GLU A 184 -1.26 11.59 1.10
N ALA A 185 -1.75 11.14 2.25
CA ALA A 185 -2.33 9.79 2.39
C ALA A 185 -3.69 9.71 1.68
N LYS A 186 -3.87 8.74 0.79
CA LYS A 186 -5.09 8.54 0.00
C LYS A 186 -5.50 7.07 -0.01
N GLY A 187 -6.78 6.84 -0.26
CA GLY A 187 -7.36 5.50 -0.32
C GLY A 187 -7.83 4.97 1.03
N ASP A 188 -8.76 4.03 1.00
CA ASP A 188 -9.26 3.31 2.17
C ASP A 188 -8.72 1.87 2.27
N GLY A 189 -7.93 1.44 1.27
CA GLY A 189 -7.29 0.14 1.25
C GLY A 189 -8.17 -0.97 0.69
N SER A 190 -9.39 -0.66 0.24
CA SER A 190 -10.22 -1.58 -0.53
C SER A 190 -9.71 -1.75 -1.96
N GLU A 191 -10.18 -2.78 -2.67
CA GLU A 191 -9.86 -2.99 -4.09
C GLU A 191 -10.27 -1.81 -4.97
N ALA A 192 -11.43 -1.21 -4.67
CA ALA A 192 -11.97 -0.07 -5.42
C ALA A 192 -11.21 1.23 -5.14
N ASN A 193 -10.60 1.35 -3.95
CA ASN A 193 -9.87 2.54 -3.52
C ASN A 193 -8.60 2.16 -2.74
N PRO A 194 -7.59 1.61 -3.44
CA PRO A 194 -6.36 1.12 -2.82
C PRO A 194 -5.65 2.23 -2.05
N PHE A 195 -4.98 1.87 -0.95
CA PHE A 195 -4.06 2.79 -0.30
C PHE A 195 -2.98 3.23 -1.28
N ASN A 196 -2.66 4.52 -1.30
CA ASN A 196 -1.40 4.96 -1.88
C ASN A 196 -0.23 4.64 -0.93
N SER A 197 1.02 4.89 -1.38
CA SER A 197 2.21 4.56 -0.58
C SER A 197 2.21 5.20 0.81
N VAL A 198 1.76 6.46 0.91
CA VAL A 198 1.75 7.22 2.17
C VAL A 198 0.70 6.69 3.14
N ALA A 199 -0.50 6.33 2.66
CA ALA A 199 -1.54 5.72 3.49
C ALA A 199 -1.12 4.34 4.00
N ALA A 200 -0.55 3.49 3.13
CA ALA A 200 -0.05 2.17 3.52
C ALA A 200 1.09 2.28 4.54
N TYR A 201 2.02 3.21 4.33
CA TYR A 201 3.10 3.50 5.28
C TYR A 201 2.54 3.89 6.65
N ASN A 202 1.61 4.86 6.71
CA ASN A 202 1.02 5.33 7.96
C ASN A 202 0.30 4.20 8.71
N LYS A 203 -0.49 3.40 7.98
CA LYS A 203 -1.24 2.27 8.54
C LYS A 203 -0.29 1.21 9.11
N ALA A 204 0.75 0.84 8.37
CA ALA A 204 1.76 -0.11 8.81
C ALA A 204 2.55 0.43 10.01
N LYS A 205 3.03 1.69 9.95
CA LYS A 205 3.86 2.29 11.00
C LYS A 205 3.16 2.39 12.36
N ALA A 206 1.83 2.54 12.36
CA ALA A 206 1.02 2.59 13.58
C ALA A 206 0.94 1.26 14.32
N LEU A 207 1.39 0.16 13.71
CA LEU A 207 1.39 -1.17 14.33
C LEU A 207 2.54 -1.29 15.33
N GLU A 208 2.28 -2.04 16.40
CA GLU A 208 3.32 -2.59 17.27
C GLU A 208 4.33 -3.43 16.47
N ALA A 209 5.54 -3.58 17.00
CA ALA A 209 6.59 -4.34 16.35
C ALA A 209 6.11 -5.76 15.99
N ASP A 210 6.32 -6.14 14.72
CA ASP A 210 6.00 -7.45 14.14
C ASP A 210 4.51 -7.84 14.16
N LYS A 211 3.63 -6.93 14.58
CA LYS A 211 2.18 -7.13 14.44
C LYS A 211 1.79 -7.08 12.97
N VAL A 212 0.98 -8.04 12.55
CA VAL A 212 0.42 -8.12 11.19
C VAL A 212 -1.06 -7.77 11.28
N THR A 213 -1.58 -7.03 10.29
CA THR A 213 -3.02 -6.75 10.21
C THR A 213 -3.80 -8.02 9.89
N ASP A 214 -4.96 -8.20 10.52
CA ASP A 214 -5.88 -9.30 10.18
C ASP A 214 -6.53 -9.08 8.81
N GLU A 215 -6.75 -7.81 8.44
CA GLU A 215 -7.27 -7.39 7.15
C GLU A 215 -6.19 -7.39 6.06
N ILE A 216 -6.59 -7.76 4.85
CA ILE A 216 -5.82 -7.59 3.61
C ILE A 216 -6.22 -6.25 3.00
N TYR A 217 -5.23 -5.47 2.59
CA TYR A 217 -5.41 -4.20 1.91
C TYR A 217 -4.86 -4.25 0.50
N TYR A 218 -5.44 -3.44 -0.38
CA TYR A 218 -4.90 -3.15 -1.70
C TYR A 218 -4.02 -1.90 -1.59
N ILE A 219 -2.81 -1.98 -2.13
CA ILE A 219 -1.83 -0.90 -2.12
C ILE A 219 -1.40 -0.60 -3.56
N LYS A 220 -1.45 0.67 -3.94
CA LYS A 220 -1.09 1.19 -5.26
C LYS A 220 0.11 2.14 -5.16
N GLY A 221 1.02 2.07 -6.13
CA GLY A 221 2.08 3.07 -6.28
C GLY A 221 3.03 2.76 -7.43
N LYS A 222 3.85 3.75 -7.79
CA LYS A 222 4.90 3.63 -8.80
C LYS A 222 6.20 3.12 -8.19
N ILE A 223 6.84 2.14 -8.82
CA ILE A 223 8.11 1.58 -8.36
C ILE A 223 9.21 2.64 -8.48
N GLN A 224 9.77 3.02 -7.35
CA GLN A 224 10.90 3.96 -7.27
C GLN A 224 12.25 3.22 -7.24
N SER A 225 12.28 2.03 -6.64
CA SER A 225 13.48 1.17 -6.65
C SER A 225 13.11 -0.30 -6.47
N ILE A 226 13.95 -1.16 -7.04
CA ILE A 226 13.84 -2.62 -6.90
C ILE A 226 14.95 -3.06 -5.95
N LYS A 227 14.57 -3.63 -4.80
CA LYS A 227 15.52 -4.16 -3.81
C LYS A 227 15.91 -5.59 -4.17
N TYR A 228 14.91 -6.39 -4.56
CA TYR A 228 15.08 -7.74 -5.09
C TYR A 228 14.14 -7.88 -6.31
N PRO A 229 14.66 -8.17 -7.51
CA PRO A 229 13.81 -8.41 -8.68
C PRO A 229 13.08 -9.75 -8.54
N PHE A 230 12.11 -10.02 -9.42
CA PHE A 230 11.68 -11.40 -9.56
C PHE A 230 12.79 -12.23 -10.19
N ASP A 231 13.09 -13.38 -9.60
CA ASP A 231 14.02 -14.35 -10.17
C ASP A 231 13.47 -15.78 -9.98
N ALA A 232 14.07 -16.73 -10.69
CA ALA A 232 13.63 -18.12 -10.68
C ALA A 232 13.93 -18.83 -9.35
N GLU A 233 14.89 -18.32 -8.56
CA GLU A 233 15.34 -18.92 -7.30
C GLU A 233 14.35 -18.62 -6.16
N HIS A 234 13.97 -17.36 -6.03
CA HIS A 234 13.14 -16.84 -4.95
C HIS A 234 11.66 -16.76 -5.35
N GLY A 235 11.35 -16.57 -6.64
CA GLY A 235 9.98 -16.51 -7.17
C GLY A 235 9.14 -15.35 -6.62
N THR A 236 9.76 -14.39 -5.94
CA THR A 236 9.13 -13.19 -5.36
C THR A 236 10.01 -11.96 -5.63
N ALA A 237 9.42 -10.77 -5.60
CA ALA A 237 10.16 -9.52 -5.70
C ALA A 237 10.02 -8.68 -4.43
N THR A 238 10.86 -7.65 -4.28
CA THR A 238 10.74 -6.63 -3.22
C THR A 238 11.09 -5.28 -3.80
N VAL A 239 10.17 -4.32 -3.66
CA VAL A 239 10.26 -3.01 -4.31
C VAL A 239 9.84 -1.90 -3.35
N ASN A 240 10.33 -0.68 -3.57
CA ASN A 240 9.82 0.52 -2.93
C ASN A 240 8.90 1.25 -3.90
N ILE A 241 7.69 1.60 -3.46
CA ILE A 241 6.71 2.36 -4.26
C ILE A 241 6.46 3.74 -3.69
N ALA A 242 6.08 4.70 -4.52
CA ALA A 242 5.60 6.03 -4.11
C ALA A 242 4.33 6.43 -4.87
N ASP A 243 3.50 7.32 -4.29
CA ASP A 243 2.34 7.94 -4.96
C ASP A 243 2.78 8.82 -6.14
N ASP A 244 3.82 9.62 -5.91
CA ASP A 244 4.50 10.42 -6.93
C ASP A 244 6.01 10.50 -6.64
N ALA A 245 6.76 11.15 -7.54
CA ALA A 245 8.22 11.25 -7.45
C ALA A 245 8.74 11.96 -6.17
N ASN A 246 7.88 12.72 -5.49
CA ASN A 246 8.23 13.47 -4.29
C ASN A 246 7.73 12.81 -3.01
N SER A 247 6.82 11.85 -3.11
CA SER A 247 6.15 11.21 -1.98
C SER A 247 7.05 10.23 -1.24
N THR A 248 6.75 9.99 0.03
CA THR A 248 7.44 8.97 0.81
C THR A 248 7.21 7.60 0.20
N THR A 249 8.30 6.84 0.12
CA THR A 249 8.27 5.47 -0.36
C THR A 249 7.74 4.49 0.69
N PHE A 250 7.02 3.49 0.24
CA PHE A 250 6.57 2.35 1.04
C PHE A 250 7.19 1.05 0.52
N LEU A 251 7.65 0.18 1.42
CA LEU A 251 8.31 -1.08 1.07
C LEU A 251 7.25 -2.17 0.85
N VAL A 252 7.18 -2.65 -0.39
CA VAL A 252 6.41 -3.83 -0.77
C VAL A 252 7.34 -5.03 -0.73
N TYR A 253 7.29 -5.76 0.38
CA TYR A 253 8.15 -6.89 0.70
C TYR A 253 7.56 -8.23 0.24
N SER A 254 8.41 -9.06 -0.38
CA SER A 254 8.14 -10.44 -0.81
C SER A 254 6.82 -10.59 -1.59
N VAL A 255 6.68 -9.83 -2.67
CA VAL A 255 5.51 -9.90 -3.54
C VAL A 255 5.55 -11.17 -4.38
N ARG A 256 4.50 -11.99 -4.28
CA ARG A 256 4.22 -13.12 -5.18
C ARG A 256 3.63 -12.61 -6.49
N TYR A 257 3.81 -13.39 -7.54
CA TYR A 257 3.29 -13.07 -8.86
C TYR A 257 1.76 -13.22 -8.91
N PHE A 258 1.15 -12.96 -10.07
CA PHE A 258 -0.31 -13.00 -10.22
C PHE A 258 -0.91 -14.33 -9.70
N GLY A 259 -2.06 -14.23 -9.04
CA GLY A 259 -2.72 -15.38 -8.43
C GLY A 259 -2.04 -15.95 -7.18
N GLY A 260 -1.01 -15.28 -6.66
CA GLY A 260 -0.23 -15.75 -5.50
C GLY A 260 0.82 -16.81 -5.87
N GLU A 261 1.06 -17.02 -7.16
CA GLU A 261 2.06 -17.95 -7.66
C GLU A 261 3.48 -17.42 -7.47
N LYS A 262 4.46 -18.32 -7.49
CA LYS A 262 5.85 -17.91 -7.67
C LYS A 262 6.04 -17.44 -9.11
N TRP A 263 6.78 -16.35 -9.28
CA TRP A 263 7.27 -15.94 -10.59
C TRP A 263 8.13 -17.04 -11.22
N LYS A 264 8.02 -17.23 -12.53
CA LYS A 264 8.74 -18.24 -13.31
C LYS A 264 9.47 -17.56 -14.46
N GLU A 265 10.54 -18.19 -14.94
CA GLU A 265 11.27 -17.71 -16.11
C GLU A 265 10.32 -17.54 -17.32
N GLY A 266 10.35 -16.36 -17.94
CA GLY A 266 9.42 -15.95 -19.00
C GLY A 266 8.23 -15.11 -18.53
N ASP A 267 7.98 -15.02 -17.21
CA ASP A 267 7.00 -14.09 -16.65
C ASP A 267 7.50 -12.64 -16.75
N THR A 268 6.55 -11.69 -16.82
CA THR A 268 6.86 -10.27 -16.90
C THR A 268 7.60 -9.80 -15.64
N GLN A 269 8.68 -9.07 -15.85
CA GLN A 269 9.49 -8.49 -14.78
C GLN A 269 8.92 -7.13 -14.31
N LEU A 270 9.13 -6.79 -13.04
CA LEU A 270 8.87 -5.45 -12.53
C LEU A 270 10.01 -4.49 -12.89
N ASN A 271 9.68 -3.29 -13.35
CA ASN A 271 10.65 -2.26 -13.70
C ASN A 271 10.42 -0.99 -12.87
N ILE A 272 11.49 -0.20 -12.69
CA ILE A 272 11.39 1.14 -12.10
C ILE A 272 10.44 1.98 -12.98
N GLY A 273 9.49 2.67 -12.35
CA GLY A 273 8.46 3.47 -12.99
C GLY A 273 7.13 2.74 -13.19
N ASP A 274 7.11 1.41 -13.11
CA ASP A 274 5.86 0.64 -13.21
C ASP A 274 4.91 1.01 -12.07
N GLU A 275 3.66 1.28 -12.40
CA GLU A 275 2.58 1.42 -11.43
C GLU A 275 2.03 0.05 -11.08
N ILE A 276 2.19 -0.37 -9.84
CA ILE A 276 1.68 -1.67 -9.39
C ILE A 276 0.52 -1.50 -8.42
N VAL A 277 -0.36 -2.51 -8.42
CA VAL A 277 -1.31 -2.74 -7.33
C VAL A 277 -0.98 -4.10 -6.73
N VAL A 278 -0.92 -4.18 -5.41
CA VAL A 278 -0.73 -5.44 -4.67
C VAL A 278 -1.83 -5.58 -3.63
N SER A 279 -2.20 -6.82 -3.32
CA SER A 279 -2.98 -7.14 -2.12
C SER A 279 -2.05 -7.69 -1.07
N ALA A 280 -2.11 -7.19 0.16
CA ALA A 280 -1.24 -7.62 1.24
C ALA A 280 -1.81 -7.31 2.62
N ASN A 281 -1.40 -8.06 3.63
CA ASN A 281 -1.44 -7.58 5.01
C ASN A 281 -0.32 -6.54 5.21
N LEU A 282 -0.41 -5.75 6.28
CA LEU A 282 0.60 -4.76 6.65
C LEU A 282 1.29 -5.13 7.95
N THR A 283 2.57 -4.79 8.10
CA THR A 283 3.33 -4.99 9.35
C THR A 283 4.35 -3.88 9.57
N ASN A 284 4.72 -3.67 10.83
CA ASN A 284 5.86 -2.85 11.22
C ASN A 284 6.99 -3.77 11.69
N TYR A 285 7.77 -4.27 10.73
CA TYR A 285 8.83 -5.23 11.00
C TYR A 285 9.86 -4.66 11.98
N LEU A 286 10.07 -5.41 13.08
CA LEU A 286 10.89 -5.02 14.23
C LEU A 286 10.55 -3.61 14.78
N GLY A 287 9.33 -3.12 14.58
CA GLY A 287 8.87 -1.80 15.03
C GLY A 287 9.43 -0.60 14.27
N THR A 288 10.32 -0.85 13.31
CA THR A 288 11.08 0.21 12.62
C THR A 288 10.85 0.25 11.11
N THR A 289 10.38 -0.84 10.51
CA THR A 289 10.22 -0.97 9.05
C THR A 289 8.76 -1.22 8.68
N PRO A 290 8.00 -0.18 8.28
CA PRO A 290 6.66 -0.34 7.72
C PRO A 290 6.74 -1.01 6.35
N GLU A 291 6.10 -2.17 6.22
CA GLU A 291 6.14 -2.96 4.99
C GLU A 291 4.89 -3.85 4.83
N THR A 292 4.77 -4.49 3.68
CA THR A 292 3.76 -5.52 3.42
C THR A 292 4.14 -6.88 4.01
N LYS A 293 3.12 -7.69 4.31
CA LYS A 293 3.23 -9.12 4.60
C LYS A 293 2.30 -9.89 3.66
N ASN A 294 2.77 -11.03 3.14
CA ASN A 294 2.01 -11.90 2.23
C ASN A 294 1.51 -11.18 0.95
N ALA A 295 2.34 -10.32 0.37
CA ALA A 295 1.94 -9.52 -0.78
C ALA A 295 1.73 -10.38 -2.05
N THR A 296 0.66 -10.10 -2.79
CA THR A 296 0.35 -10.70 -4.09
C THR A 296 0.13 -9.60 -5.11
N LEU A 297 0.80 -9.73 -6.25
CA LEU A 297 0.67 -8.80 -7.36
C LEU A 297 -0.74 -8.89 -7.98
N ILE A 298 -1.43 -7.76 -8.04
CA ILE A 298 -2.77 -7.60 -8.63
C ILE A 298 -2.68 -7.01 -10.02
N SER A 299 -1.85 -5.97 -10.22
CA SER A 299 -1.62 -5.40 -11.54
C SER A 299 -0.22 -4.80 -11.72
N ILE A 300 0.29 -4.83 -12.95
CA ILE A 300 1.44 -4.02 -13.41
C ILE A 300 0.95 -3.11 -14.54
N ASN A 301 1.02 -1.79 -14.35
CA ASN A 301 0.51 -0.78 -15.28
C ASN A 301 -0.89 -1.13 -15.77
N GLY A 302 -1.80 -1.50 -14.86
CA GLY A 302 -3.17 -1.91 -15.18
C GLY A 302 -3.35 -3.34 -15.70
N LYS A 303 -2.28 -4.09 -16.01
CA LYS A 303 -2.36 -5.48 -16.48
C LYS A 303 -2.45 -6.48 -15.33
N THR A 304 -3.41 -7.40 -15.37
CA THR A 304 -3.73 -8.33 -14.27
C THR A 304 -3.31 -9.80 -14.49
N SER A 305 -2.59 -10.11 -15.57
CA SER A 305 -2.05 -11.46 -15.80
C SER A 305 -0.82 -11.48 -16.71
N ALA A 306 -0.06 -12.57 -16.59
CA ALA A 306 1.20 -12.82 -17.30
C ALA A 306 1.07 -13.04 -18.83
N GLY A 307 -0.16 -13.13 -19.36
CA GLY A 307 -0.43 -13.49 -20.75
C GLY A 307 -0.57 -12.31 -21.73
N GLY A 308 -0.34 -11.07 -21.29
CA GLY A 308 -0.35 -9.90 -22.17
C GLY A 308 1.01 -9.69 -22.83
N GLY A 309 1.22 -10.31 -24.00
CA GLY A 309 2.49 -10.34 -24.73
C GLY A 309 3.29 -9.04 -24.75
N GLU A 310 4.61 -9.18 -24.65
CA GLU A 310 5.61 -8.12 -24.66
C GLU A 310 5.51 -7.22 -25.91
N VAL A 311 5.69 -5.91 -25.71
CA VAL A 311 6.33 -5.05 -26.70
C VAL A 311 7.54 -4.41 -26.00
N LYS A 312 8.74 -4.87 -26.38
CA LYS A 312 10.03 -4.36 -25.91
C LYS A 312 10.25 -2.92 -26.40
N PRO A 313 10.80 -2.00 -25.58
CA PRO A 313 11.04 -0.62 -26.00
C PRO A 313 12.33 -0.51 -26.82
N ASN A 314 12.28 0.22 -27.93
CA ASN A 314 13.44 0.89 -28.52
C ASN A 314 12.99 2.28 -29.02
N PRO A 315 13.85 3.32 -29.00
CA PRO A 315 13.43 4.71 -29.09
C PRO A 315 13.19 5.13 -30.55
N THR A 316 12.73 6.38 -30.68
CA THR A 316 12.37 7.17 -31.88
C THR A 316 10.93 7.03 -32.42
N PRO A 317 10.36 8.15 -32.93
CA PRO A 317 8.96 8.51 -32.78
C PRO A 317 8.09 8.01 -33.94
N ASP A 318 6.79 7.97 -33.65
CA ASP A 318 5.65 7.77 -34.55
C ASP A 318 5.03 6.35 -34.64
N THR A 319 3.88 6.23 -33.96
CA THR A 319 2.67 5.38 -34.25
C THR A 319 2.54 4.03 -33.49
N PRO A 320 1.33 3.59 -33.07
CA PRO A 320 0.37 4.17 -32.10
C PRO A 320 0.10 3.21 -30.90
N ALA A 321 -0.35 3.78 -29.77
CA ALA A 321 -0.63 3.06 -28.52
C ALA A 321 -1.82 2.08 -28.65
N THR A 322 -1.59 0.81 -28.32
CA THR A 322 -2.66 -0.16 -28.01
C THR A 322 -3.23 0.22 -26.64
N GLY A 323 -4.47 0.71 -26.59
CA GLY A 323 -5.12 1.16 -25.36
C GLY A 323 -5.43 0.01 -24.39
N ASP A 324 -5.48 0.31 -23.10
CA ASP A 324 -5.87 -0.64 -22.07
C ASP A 324 -7.32 -1.12 -22.30
N ALA A 325 -7.64 -2.33 -21.82
CA ALA A 325 -8.96 -2.92 -22.01
C ALA A 325 -9.95 -2.35 -20.98
N MET A 326 -10.97 -1.63 -21.44
CA MET A 326 -12.10 -1.22 -20.62
C MET A 326 -12.97 -2.43 -20.30
N ASN A 327 -13.27 -2.67 -19.03
CA ASN A 327 -14.09 -3.79 -18.55
C ASN A 327 -15.07 -3.30 -17.46
N ILE A 328 -15.92 -4.18 -16.93
CA ILE A 328 -16.92 -3.76 -15.94
C ILE A 328 -16.30 -3.11 -14.71
N SER A 329 -15.15 -3.59 -14.25
CA SER A 329 -14.48 -3.04 -13.07
C SER A 329 -13.97 -1.62 -13.32
N SER A 330 -13.40 -1.36 -14.50
CA SER A 330 -12.95 -0.01 -14.86
C SER A 330 -14.10 0.96 -15.16
N ILE A 331 -15.25 0.47 -15.64
CA ILE A 331 -16.49 1.26 -15.82
C ILE A 331 -17.09 1.66 -14.46
N VAL A 332 -17.09 0.74 -13.50
CA VAL A 332 -17.58 1.00 -12.14
C VAL A 332 -16.63 1.92 -11.39
N SER A 333 -15.32 1.69 -11.44
CA SER A 333 -14.34 2.56 -10.76
C SER A 333 -14.23 3.94 -11.40
N GLY A 334 -14.41 4.03 -12.72
CA GLY A 334 -14.41 5.29 -13.46
C GLY A 334 -15.67 6.13 -13.31
N LYS A 335 -16.66 5.72 -12.50
CA LYS A 335 -17.98 6.36 -12.37
C LYS A 335 -17.87 7.89 -12.22
N THR A 336 -18.72 8.60 -12.95
CA THR A 336 -18.93 10.06 -12.85
C THR A 336 -20.40 10.45 -12.75
N SER A 337 -21.34 9.55 -13.04
CA SER A 337 -22.77 9.77 -12.77
C SER A 337 -23.07 9.81 -11.26
N SER A 338 -24.22 10.35 -10.86
CA SER A 338 -24.65 10.34 -9.46
C SER A 338 -25.01 8.94 -8.97
N GLU A 339 -25.77 8.20 -9.78
CA GLU A 339 -26.26 6.86 -9.44
C GLU A 339 -25.22 5.77 -9.72
N ASP A 340 -25.18 4.76 -8.85
CA ASP A 340 -24.37 3.56 -9.06
C ASP A 340 -24.89 2.72 -10.23
N LEU A 341 -23.98 1.99 -10.87
CA LEU A 341 -24.37 1.04 -11.91
C LEU A 341 -25.17 -0.10 -11.25
N PRO A 342 -26.45 -0.30 -11.61
CA PRO A 342 -27.28 -1.34 -11.01
C PRO A 342 -26.80 -2.75 -11.39
N GLU A 343 -27.28 -3.76 -10.70
CA GLU A 343 -26.98 -5.17 -10.96
C GLU A 343 -28.23 -5.91 -11.45
N ASN A 344 -28.09 -6.64 -12.56
CA ASN A 344 -29.15 -7.44 -13.20
C ASN A 344 -30.48 -6.71 -13.48
N ALA A 345 -30.44 -5.38 -13.47
CA ALA A 345 -31.56 -4.50 -13.77
C ALA A 345 -31.03 -3.15 -14.25
N TYR A 346 -31.79 -2.41 -15.04
CA TYR A 346 -31.32 -1.15 -15.64
C TYR A 346 -31.60 0.10 -14.79
N GLY A 347 -32.19 -0.08 -13.60
CA GLY A 347 -32.52 1.02 -12.69
C GLY A 347 -33.43 2.08 -13.32
N SER A 348 -33.17 3.35 -12.99
CA SER A 348 -33.89 4.52 -13.50
C SER A 348 -33.44 4.99 -14.88
N GLN A 349 -32.50 4.29 -15.52
CA GLN A 349 -31.94 4.69 -16.81
C GLN A 349 -33.02 4.64 -17.91
N VAL A 350 -33.17 5.74 -18.65
CA VAL A 350 -34.07 5.86 -19.81
C VAL A 350 -33.24 6.23 -21.04
N ALA A 351 -33.34 5.41 -22.08
CA ALA A 351 -32.58 5.58 -23.33
C ALA A 351 -32.73 6.99 -23.93
N ALA A 352 -33.92 7.58 -23.87
CA ALA A 352 -34.20 8.91 -24.43
C ALA A 352 -33.93 10.09 -23.46
N THR A 353 -33.40 9.86 -22.26
CA THR A 353 -33.23 10.92 -21.24
C THR A 353 -31.80 10.96 -20.72
N GLU A 354 -30.99 11.87 -21.28
CA GLU A 354 -29.55 11.99 -21.01
C GLU A 354 -29.20 12.12 -19.52
N SER A 355 -30.00 12.87 -18.75
CA SER A 355 -29.77 13.06 -17.33
C SER A 355 -29.89 11.78 -16.49
N THR A 356 -30.41 10.70 -17.07
CA THR A 356 -30.54 9.39 -16.41
C THR A 356 -29.43 8.41 -16.81
N TRP A 357 -28.53 8.82 -17.69
CA TRP A 357 -27.48 7.95 -18.22
C TRP A 357 -26.38 7.72 -17.20
N TYR A 358 -25.85 6.51 -17.18
CA TYR A 358 -24.66 6.19 -16.41
C TYR A 358 -23.45 6.73 -17.17
N SER A 359 -22.52 7.38 -16.47
CA SER A 359 -21.35 8.02 -17.07
C SER A 359 -20.09 7.66 -16.30
N TRP A 360 -18.97 7.52 -17.00
CA TRP A 360 -17.67 7.16 -16.41
C TRP A 360 -16.50 7.73 -17.22
N LYS A 361 -15.30 7.68 -16.65
CA LYS A 361 -14.04 7.97 -17.33
C LYS A 361 -13.15 6.73 -17.38
N PHE A 362 -12.49 6.54 -18.51
CA PHE A 362 -11.48 5.51 -18.71
C PHE A 362 -10.41 6.09 -19.65
N ASP A 363 -9.13 5.95 -19.31
CA ASP A 363 -8.01 6.54 -20.03
C ASP A 363 -8.18 8.03 -20.36
N ASN A 364 -8.71 8.79 -19.39
CA ASN A 364 -9.02 10.22 -19.51
C ASN A 364 -10.06 10.57 -20.60
N ILE A 365 -10.76 9.58 -21.15
CA ILE A 365 -11.90 9.76 -22.05
C ILE A 365 -13.18 9.58 -21.25
N ALA A 366 -14.13 10.50 -21.43
CA ALA A 366 -15.46 10.38 -20.83
C ALA A 366 -16.36 9.51 -21.71
N TYR A 367 -17.18 8.70 -21.06
CA TYR A 367 -18.14 7.79 -21.67
C TYR A 367 -19.49 7.94 -20.97
N SER A 368 -20.54 7.62 -21.71
CA SER A 368 -21.90 7.57 -21.19
C SER A 368 -22.66 6.41 -21.84
N GLY A 369 -23.70 5.93 -21.15
CA GLY A 369 -24.56 4.87 -21.64
C GLY A 369 -25.89 4.78 -20.89
N ALA A 370 -26.84 4.08 -21.51
CA ALA A 370 -28.17 3.88 -20.97
C ALA A 370 -28.59 2.42 -21.14
N ARG A 371 -29.49 1.97 -20.26
CA ARG A 371 -29.94 0.57 -20.17
C ARG A 371 -28.75 -0.40 -20.07
N ILE A 372 -27.80 -0.04 -19.20
CA ILE A 372 -26.62 -0.83 -18.86
C ILE A 372 -26.60 -1.21 -17.39
N CYS A 373 -26.09 -2.40 -17.08
CA CYS A 373 -25.95 -2.88 -15.71
C CYS A 373 -24.79 -3.87 -15.55
N LYS A 374 -24.41 -4.15 -14.30
CA LYS A 374 -23.57 -5.31 -13.98
C LYS A 374 -24.39 -6.58 -14.22
N ALA A 375 -23.84 -7.53 -14.96
CA ALA A 375 -24.44 -8.85 -15.08
C ALA A 375 -24.22 -9.68 -13.81
N ASN A 376 -25.09 -10.67 -13.58
CA ASN A 376 -24.97 -11.64 -12.51
C ASN A 376 -25.05 -13.08 -13.03
N GLY A 377 -24.99 -14.06 -12.12
CA GLY A 377 -25.06 -15.49 -12.47
C GLY A 377 -23.85 -15.90 -13.32
N ASP A 378 -24.10 -16.69 -14.37
CA ASP A 378 -23.05 -17.18 -15.27
C ASP A 378 -22.26 -16.04 -15.95
N PHE A 379 -22.86 -14.84 -16.07
CA PHE A 379 -22.27 -13.68 -16.74
C PHE A 379 -21.62 -12.68 -15.77
N THR A 380 -21.49 -13.02 -14.49
CA THR A 380 -20.84 -12.17 -13.49
C THR A 380 -19.46 -11.69 -13.99
N GLY A 381 -19.17 -10.40 -13.82
CA GLY A 381 -17.94 -9.78 -14.33
C GLY A 381 -18.04 -9.21 -15.75
N THR A 382 -19.24 -9.20 -16.35
CA THR A 382 -19.51 -8.53 -17.64
C THR A 382 -20.43 -7.31 -17.48
N LEU A 383 -20.34 -6.40 -18.45
CA LEU A 383 -21.31 -5.32 -18.64
C LEU A 383 -22.48 -5.85 -19.47
N GLN A 384 -23.70 -5.74 -18.95
CA GLN A 384 -24.92 -6.11 -19.64
C GLN A 384 -25.56 -4.89 -20.31
N LEU A 385 -25.83 -4.98 -21.61
CA LEU A 385 -26.60 -4.01 -22.40
C LEU A 385 -27.96 -4.60 -22.78
N GLN A 386 -29.06 -3.89 -22.50
CA GLN A 386 -30.40 -4.32 -22.90
C GLN A 386 -30.52 -4.44 -24.42
N GLY A 387 -31.13 -5.51 -24.92
CA GLY A 387 -31.47 -5.64 -26.34
C GLY A 387 -32.97 -5.66 -26.57
N ASN A 388 -33.41 -4.89 -27.56
CA ASN A 388 -34.75 -4.98 -28.12
C ASN A 388 -34.71 -4.69 -29.62
N ALA A 389 -35.35 -5.51 -30.46
CA ALA A 389 -35.31 -5.33 -31.91
C ALA A 389 -36.24 -4.23 -32.46
N SER A 390 -37.27 -3.83 -31.72
CA SER A 390 -38.33 -2.95 -32.23
C SER A 390 -38.61 -1.71 -31.38
N ASP A 391 -38.10 -1.64 -30.15
CA ASP A 391 -38.37 -0.57 -29.21
C ASP A 391 -37.06 0.08 -28.73
N ALA A 392 -36.70 1.22 -29.36
CA ALA A 392 -35.49 1.98 -29.05
C ALA A 392 -35.42 2.46 -27.59
N ALA A 393 -36.57 2.63 -26.91
CA ALA A 393 -36.59 3.02 -25.49
C ALA A 393 -36.11 1.89 -24.55
N LYS A 394 -36.01 0.67 -25.07
CA LYS A 394 -35.56 -0.56 -24.39
C LYS A 394 -34.24 -1.11 -24.97
N GLN A 395 -33.54 -0.32 -25.77
CA GLN A 395 -32.21 -0.69 -26.27
C GLN A 395 -31.14 -0.05 -25.39
N GLY A 396 -30.09 -0.81 -25.13
CA GLY A 396 -28.92 -0.36 -24.39
C GLY A 396 -27.79 0.03 -25.32
N PHE A 397 -27.07 1.07 -24.92
CA PHE A 397 -25.95 1.60 -25.65
C PHE A 397 -24.90 2.20 -24.72
N LEU A 398 -23.69 2.35 -25.25
CA LEU A 398 -22.65 3.17 -24.68
C LEU A 398 -21.82 3.83 -25.77
N PHE A 399 -21.20 4.96 -25.45
CA PHE A 399 -20.41 5.76 -26.38
C PHE A 399 -19.37 6.61 -25.62
N ASN A 400 -18.33 7.07 -26.32
CA ASN A 400 -17.45 8.10 -25.78
C ASN A 400 -18.09 9.48 -25.95
N SER A 401 -18.22 10.24 -24.86
CA SER A 401 -18.76 11.61 -24.87
C SER A 401 -17.69 12.66 -25.15
N THR A 402 -16.41 12.35 -24.90
CA THR A 402 -15.26 13.16 -25.30
C THR A 402 -14.55 12.56 -26.51
N ALA A 403 -14.11 13.40 -27.45
CA ALA A 403 -13.33 12.96 -28.61
C ALA A 403 -12.01 12.30 -28.20
N PHE A 404 -11.62 11.25 -28.91
CA PHE A 404 -10.23 10.77 -28.85
C PHE A 404 -9.26 11.80 -29.42
N SER A 405 -8.02 11.77 -28.93
CA SER A 405 -6.95 12.66 -29.40
C SER A 405 -6.63 12.45 -30.88
N LYS A 406 -6.77 11.22 -31.35
CA LYS A 406 -6.59 10.80 -32.74
C LYS A 406 -7.80 10.00 -33.21
N ASP A 407 -7.87 9.78 -34.52
CA ASP A 407 -8.90 8.92 -35.11
C ASP A 407 -8.78 7.49 -34.60
N ILE A 408 -9.91 6.80 -34.51
CA ILE A 408 -9.99 5.39 -34.16
C ILE A 408 -9.43 4.57 -35.33
N LYS A 409 -8.55 3.63 -35.03
CA LYS A 409 -8.02 2.63 -35.97
C LYS A 409 -8.86 1.35 -35.93
N SER A 410 -9.15 0.87 -34.73
CA SER A 410 -9.98 -0.34 -34.55
C SER A 410 -10.62 -0.36 -33.17
N ILE A 411 -11.73 -1.08 -33.06
CA ILE A 411 -12.34 -1.44 -31.77
C ILE A 411 -12.47 -2.95 -31.71
N THR A 412 -11.98 -3.55 -30.62
CA THR A 412 -12.16 -4.97 -30.31
C THR A 412 -13.09 -5.11 -29.12
N ILE A 413 -14.13 -5.93 -29.23
CA ILE A 413 -15.13 -6.13 -28.18
C ILE A 413 -15.24 -7.63 -27.91
N VAL A 414 -14.97 -8.04 -26.67
CA VAL A 414 -15.13 -9.44 -26.25
C VAL A 414 -16.47 -9.60 -25.54
N VAL A 415 -17.27 -10.54 -26.04
CA VAL A 415 -18.64 -10.79 -25.60
C VAL A 415 -18.76 -12.23 -25.11
N LYS A 416 -19.48 -12.43 -24.01
CA LYS A 416 -19.80 -13.77 -23.49
C LYS A 416 -21.18 -14.22 -23.93
N GLY A 417 -21.32 -15.51 -24.22
CA GLY A 417 -22.60 -16.18 -24.47
C GLY A 417 -22.62 -17.58 -23.86
N LEU A 418 -23.78 -18.12 -23.52
CA LEU A 418 -23.87 -19.49 -22.99
C LEU A 418 -23.29 -20.49 -23.99
N SER A 419 -22.54 -21.48 -23.49
CA SER A 419 -21.81 -22.46 -24.32
C SER A 419 -22.69 -23.24 -25.30
N LYS A 420 -23.98 -23.41 -24.97
CA LYS A 420 -25.02 -24.02 -25.82
C LYS A 420 -25.33 -23.24 -27.10
N TYR A 421 -24.91 -21.98 -27.23
CA TYR A 421 -25.11 -21.16 -28.41
C TYR A 421 -23.82 -21.00 -29.21
N ASP A 422 -23.89 -21.31 -30.51
CA ASP A 422 -22.74 -21.21 -31.42
C ASP A 422 -22.57 -19.84 -32.06
N THR A 423 -23.58 -18.98 -31.96
CA THR A 423 -23.57 -17.62 -32.52
C THR A 423 -23.70 -16.59 -31.40
N PRO A 424 -23.00 -15.45 -31.50
CA PRO A 424 -23.12 -14.37 -30.53
C PRO A 424 -24.41 -13.57 -30.71
N THR A 425 -24.81 -12.84 -29.68
CA THR A 425 -25.72 -11.71 -29.83
C THR A 425 -25.08 -10.70 -30.79
N VAL A 426 -25.77 -10.33 -31.87
CA VAL A 426 -25.31 -9.33 -32.83
C VAL A 426 -25.73 -7.94 -32.34
N PHE A 427 -24.86 -6.95 -32.50
CA PHE A 427 -25.11 -5.57 -32.09
C PHE A 427 -24.45 -4.60 -33.07
N GLY A 428 -24.90 -3.35 -33.07
CA GLY A 428 -24.37 -2.29 -33.93
C GLY A 428 -23.17 -1.59 -33.30
N VAL A 429 -22.18 -1.23 -34.13
CA VAL A 429 -21.13 -0.27 -33.78
C VAL A 429 -21.18 0.87 -34.80
N TYR A 430 -21.31 2.09 -34.31
CA TYR A 430 -21.47 3.29 -35.13
C TYR A 430 -20.28 4.23 -34.94
N HIS A 431 -19.99 5.06 -35.94
CA HIS A 431 -18.88 6.01 -35.91
C HIS A 431 -19.33 7.42 -36.34
N GLY A 432 -18.57 8.46 -35.98
CA GLY A 432 -18.92 9.83 -36.36
C GLY A 432 -17.96 10.90 -35.84
N SER A 433 -18.31 12.16 -36.17
CA SER A 433 -17.54 13.36 -35.79
C SER A 433 -18.01 14.01 -34.50
N SER A 434 -19.08 13.51 -33.88
CA SER A 434 -19.64 13.99 -32.61
C SER A 434 -19.98 12.82 -31.68
N ALA A 435 -20.17 13.13 -30.39
CA ALA A 435 -20.60 12.16 -29.39
C ALA A 435 -21.89 11.44 -29.79
N HIS A 436 -21.97 10.17 -29.41
CA HIS A 436 -23.10 9.28 -29.66
C HIS A 436 -23.55 9.19 -31.14
N PRO A 437 -22.67 8.79 -32.07
CA PRO A 437 -23.09 8.54 -33.45
C PRO A 437 -24.06 7.35 -33.55
N THR A 438 -25.06 7.44 -34.43
CA THR A 438 -26.15 6.45 -34.52
C THR A 438 -26.55 6.06 -35.95
N THR A 439 -25.91 6.64 -36.97
CA THR A 439 -26.31 6.48 -38.37
C THR A 439 -25.34 5.59 -39.15
N ASP A 440 -24.05 5.91 -39.11
CA ASP A 440 -23.03 5.22 -39.91
C ASP A 440 -22.46 4.02 -39.14
N ALA A 441 -22.89 2.82 -39.52
CA ALA A 441 -22.47 1.57 -38.88
C ALA A 441 -21.20 0.98 -39.50
N ILE A 442 -20.30 0.47 -38.66
CA ILE A 442 -19.15 -0.34 -39.06
C ILE A 442 -19.49 -1.81 -38.92
N LYS A 443 -19.20 -2.59 -39.97
CA LYS A 443 -19.33 -4.05 -39.92
C LYS A 443 -18.13 -4.64 -39.19
N GLY A 444 -18.41 -5.44 -38.16
CA GLY A 444 -17.40 -6.24 -37.47
C GLY A 444 -17.31 -7.65 -38.03
N SER A 445 -16.18 -8.30 -37.80
CA SER A 445 -16.04 -9.76 -37.87
C SER A 445 -15.81 -10.31 -36.46
N TYR A 446 -16.03 -11.60 -36.23
CA TYR A 446 -15.72 -12.20 -34.93
C TYR A 446 -15.08 -13.58 -35.03
N THR A 447 -14.31 -13.92 -34.01
CA THR A 447 -13.87 -15.28 -33.72
C THR A 447 -14.61 -15.83 -32.50
N LYS A 448 -14.70 -17.16 -32.40
CA LYS A 448 -15.31 -17.86 -31.26
C LYS A 448 -14.26 -18.71 -30.54
N GLU A 449 -14.27 -18.65 -29.23
CA GLU A 449 -13.59 -19.58 -28.34
C GLU A 449 -14.64 -20.31 -27.51
N THR A 450 -14.64 -21.65 -27.56
CA THR A 450 -15.60 -22.47 -26.84
C THR A 450 -15.16 -22.66 -25.40
N GLY A 451 -16.05 -22.40 -24.45
CA GLY A 451 -15.82 -22.70 -23.03
C GLY A 451 -16.84 -23.70 -22.48
N SER A 452 -16.61 -24.17 -21.25
CA SER A 452 -17.49 -25.15 -20.59
C SER A 452 -18.87 -24.57 -20.29
N THR A 453 -18.93 -23.36 -19.74
CA THR A 453 -20.18 -22.67 -19.36
C THR A 453 -20.50 -21.52 -20.31
N LEU A 454 -19.48 -20.76 -20.69
CA LEU A 454 -19.59 -19.61 -21.60
C LEU A 454 -18.64 -19.74 -22.78
N ASN A 455 -19.14 -19.45 -23.98
CA ASN A 455 -18.33 -19.14 -25.15
C ASN A 455 -17.88 -17.68 -25.09
N SER A 456 -16.69 -17.41 -25.63
CA SER A 456 -16.16 -16.06 -25.82
C SER A 456 -16.19 -15.71 -27.31
N PHE A 457 -16.73 -14.55 -27.65
CA PHE A 457 -16.79 -14.05 -29.01
C PHE A 457 -16.03 -12.73 -29.10
N THR A 458 -14.94 -12.71 -29.87
CA THR A 458 -14.10 -11.52 -30.03
C THR A 458 -14.46 -10.85 -31.33
N PHE A 459 -15.18 -9.74 -31.25
CA PHE A 459 -15.51 -8.90 -32.39
C PHE A 459 -14.41 -7.89 -32.68
N THR A 460 -14.07 -7.70 -33.95
CA THR A 460 -13.12 -6.69 -34.43
C THR A 460 -13.79 -5.80 -35.45
N TYR A 461 -13.74 -4.49 -35.22
CA TYR A 461 -14.26 -3.46 -36.09
C TYR A 461 -13.09 -2.62 -36.61
N ASP A 462 -12.90 -2.59 -37.92
CA ASP A 462 -11.86 -1.82 -38.58
C ASP A 462 -12.36 -0.42 -38.94
N PHE A 463 -11.72 0.60 -38.37
CA PHE A 463 -12.01 2.01 -38.63
C PHE A 463 -10.98 2.63 -39.59
N SER A 464 -10.05 1.85 -40.16
CA SER A 464 -8.94 2.37 -40.97
C SER A 464 -9.41 3.18 -42.17
N SER A 465 -10.55 2.81 -42.78
CA SER A 465 -11.15 3.48 -43.94
C SER A 465 -11.98 4.73 -43.60
N VAL A 466 -12.23 5.00 -42.32
CA VAL A 466 -13.06 6.13 -41.88
C VAL A 466 -12.27 7.07 -40.97
N SER A 467 -12.61 8.36 -40.96
CA SER A 467 -12.08 9.32 -39.99
C SER A 467 -13.14 9.52 -38.90
N SER A 468 -12.86 9.02 -37.70
CA SER A 468 -13.81 9.06 -36.60
C SER A 468 -13.09 9.17 -35.27
N LYS A 469 -13.55 10.07 -34.41
CA LYS A 469 -13.08 10.23 -33.02
C LYS A 469 -14.13 9.79 -32.00
N TYR A 470 -15.27 9.30 -32.49
CA TYR A 470 -16.40 8.88 -31.68
C TYR A 470 -16.93 7.53 -32.15
N PHE A 471 -17.49 6.76 -31.23
CA PHE A 471 -18.22 5.55 -31.53
C PHE A 471 -19.41 5.36 -30.58
N THR A 472 -20.38 4.56 -31.02
CA THR A 472 -21.44 4.01 -30.16
C THR A 472 -21.49 2.51 -30.35
N ILE A 473 -21.50 1.75 -29.24
CA ILE A 473 -21.93 0.35 -29.23
C ILE A 473 -23.40 0.34 -28.85
N TRP A 474 -24.25 -0.27 -29.68
CA TRP A 474 -25.70 -0.26 -29.50
C TRP A 474 -26.29 -1.64 -29.70
N ASN A 475 -26.91 -2.19 -28.65
CA ASN A 475 -27.65 -3.43 -28.72
C ASN A 475 -29.08 -3.20 -29.23
N ASN A 476 -29.21 -3.13 -30.56
CA ASN A 476 -30.48 -3.03 -31.29
C ASN A 476 -31.07 -4.40 -31.68
N ALA A 477 -30.55 -5.49 -31.13
CA ALA A 477 -31.03 -6.85 -31.38
C ALA A 477 -31.86 -7.38 -30.21
N VAL A 478 -32.47 -8.57 -30.40
CA VAL A 478 -33.16 -9.26 -29.30
C VAL A 478 -32.15 -9.88 -28.35
N GLY A 479 -32.36 -9.69 -27.04
CA GLY A 479 -31.58 -10.33 -25.99
C GLY A 479 -30.45 -9.46 -25.45
N ALA A 480 -30.05 -9.72 -24.20
CA ALA A 480 -28.99 -8.95 -23.57
C ALA A 480 -27.62 -9.26 -24.21
N LEU A 481 -26.77 -8.22 -24.27
CA LEU A 481 -25.38 -8.33 -24.70
C LEU A 481 -24.48 -8.27 -23.46
N TYR A 482 -23.56 -9.22 -23.32
CA TYR A 482 -22.67 -9.34 -22.16
C TYR A 482 -21.23 -9.07 -22.57
N ILE A 483 -20.77 -7.84 -22.38
CA ILE A 483 -19.43 -7.38 -22.77
C ILE A 483 -18.45 -7.65 -21.63
N GLU A 484 -17.45 -8.48 -21.89
CA GLU A 484 -16.32 -8.71 -20.97
C GLU A 484 -15.35 -7.53 -21.02
N LYS A 485 -14.95 -7.11 -22.23
CA LYS A 485 -14.01 -6.00 -22.41
C LYS A 485 -14.13 -5.32 -23.77
N ILE A 486 -13.71 -4.06 -23.82
CA ILE A 486 -13.61 -3.21 -25.00
C ILE A 486 -12.17 -2.69 -25.09
N ILE A 487 -11.55 -2.81 -26.25
CA ILE A 487 -10.21 -2.31 -26.54
C ILE A 487 -10.32 -1.35 -27.71
N ILE A 488 -9.79 -0.14 -27.55
CA ILE A 488 -9.79 0.90 -28.59
C ILE A 488 -8.35 1.18 -28.98
N THR A 489 -8.07 1.07 -30.27
CA THR A 489 -6.77 1.42 -30.84
C THR A 489 -6.94 2.68 -31.66
N LEU A 490 -6.10 3.68 -31.43
CA LEU A 490 -6.09 4.93 -32.20
C LEU A 490 -5.06 4.87 -33.34
N LYS A 491 -5.21 5.74 -34.34
CA LYS A 491 -4.32 5.83 -35.51
C LYS A 491 -2.93 6.36 -35.18
#